data_AF-A0A9D1FS01-F1
#
_entry.id   AF-A0A9D1FS01-F1
#
_cell.length_a   1.000
_cell.length_b   1.000
_cell.length_c   1.000
_cell.angle_alpha   90.00
_cell.angle_beta   90.00
_cell.angle_gamma   90.00
#
_symmetry.space_group_name_H-M   'P 1'
#
loop_
_entity.id
_entity.type
_entity.pdbx_description
1 polymer ?
#
loop_
_entity_poly.entity_id
_entity_poly.type
_entity_poly.pdbx_seq_one_letter_code
_entity_poly.pdbx_strand_id
1 'polypeptide(L)'
;MTDWEKCVEFHGHACGGLTIGYQAARYAKSLLGLTRSPDEQVVCIAENDACGVDAIQVMLGCSVGKGNLILRVMGKQAFSFYERASGRSVRLVLRRAPEGMTKEEAFRYYQEHEPEELFDVKPAVLPVPERARIYRTLTCEGCGESVGEAWVRLRDGKCLCLACAGSGSES
;
A
#
# COMPACT_ATOMS: atom_id res chain seq x y z
N MET A 1 20.68 5.49 -12.42
CA MET A 1 19.27 5.10 -12.56
C MET A 1 18.40 6.12 -11.83
N THR A 2 17.48 6.76 -12.54
CA THR A 2 16.48 7.67 -11.99
C THR A 2 15.49 6.92 -11.10
N ASP A 3 14.75 7.64 -10.26
CA ASP A 3 13.72 7.02 -9.41
C ASP A 3 12.59 6.38 -10.23
N TRP A 4 12.24 6.95 -11.39
CA TRP A 4 11.29 6.36 -12.32
C TRP A 4 11.83 5.05 -12.93
N GLU A 5 13.08 5.04 -13.39
CA GLU A 5 13.70 3.82 -13.95
C GLU A 5 13.73 2.67 -12.94
N LYS A 6 13.97 2.95 -11.65
CA LYS A 6 13.88 1.93 -10.59
C LYS A 6 12.46 1.38 -10.42
N CYS A 7 11.45 2.24 -10.55
CA CYS A 7 10.05 1.80 -10.49
C CYS A 7 9.71 0.90 -11.67
N VAL A 8 10.17 1.26 -12.87
CA VAL A 8 9.97 0.45 -14.08
C VAL A 8 10.69 -0.89 -13.98
N GLU A 9 11.93 -0.91 -13.49
CA GLU A 9 12.70 -2.14 -13.27
C GLU A 9 11.98 -3.07 -12.27
N PHE A 10 11.52 -2.53 -11.15
CA PHE A 10 10.82 -3.31 -10.13
C PHE A 10 9.47 -3.86 -10.64
N HIS A 11 8.72 -3.06 -11.38
CA HIS A 11 7.41 -3.46 -11.92
C HIS A 11 7.51 -4.33 -13.18
N GLY A 12 8.62 -4.24 -13.91
CA GLY A 12 8.89 -4.98 -15.15
C GLY A 12 8.45 -4.28 -16.43
N HIS A 13 7.67 -3.20 -16.37
CA HIS A 13 7.30 -2.40 -17.53
C HIS A 13 6.84 -0.98 -17.14
N ALA A 14 6.79 -0.07 -18.11
CA ALA A 14 6.23 1.27 -17.94
C ALA A 14 4.75 1.28 -18.35
N CYS A 15 3.87 1.77 -17.48
CA CYS A 15 2.44 1.92 -17.76
C CYS A 15 1.82 3.08 -16.97
N GLY A 16 0.64 3.56 -17.40
CA GLY A 16 -0.06 4.67 -16.74
C GLY A 16 -0.39 4.39 -15.27
N GLY A 17 -0.70 3.14 -14.92
CA GLY A 17 -0.93 2.72 -13.53
C GLY A 17 0.30 2.92 -12.63
N LEU A 18 1.48 2.56 -13.13
CA LEU A 18 2.74 2.78 -12.42
C LEU A 18 3.04 4.28 -12.28
N THR A 19 2.79 5.07 -13.34
CA THR A 19 2.95 6.53 -13.32
C THR A 19 2.08 7.18 -12.25
N ILE A 20 0.82 6.78 -12.11
CA ILE A 20 -0.08 7.29 -11.06
C ILE A 20 0.55 7.10 -9.67
N GLY A 21 1.03 5.90 -9.36
CA GLY A 21 1.67 5.62 -8.07
C GLY A 21 2.96 6.41 -7.85
N TYR A 22 3.76 6.57 -8.90
CA TYR A 22 5.00 7.36 -8.87
C TYR A 22 4.72 8.83 -8.57
N GLN A 23 3.72 9.42 -9.24
CA GLN A 23 3.30 10.80 -9.01
C GLN A 23 2.68 10.97 -7.61
N ALA A 24 1.87 10.02 -7.15
CA ALA A 24 1.33 10.03 -5.78
C ALA A 24 2.46 10.01 -4.73
N ALA A 25 3.49 9.18 -4.92
CA ALA A 25 4.64 9.10 -4.02
C ALA A 25 5.49 10.38 -4.04
N ARG A 26 5.73 10.98 -5.22
CA ARG A 26 6.38 12.29 -5.35
C ARG A 26 5.60 13.37 -4.59
N TYR A 27 4.28 13.39 -4.74
CA TYR A 27 3.47 14.41 -4.11
C TYR A 27 3.45 14.26 -2.59
N ALA A 28 3.30 13.03 -2.09
CA ALA A 28 3.36 12.74 -0.67
C ALA A 28 4.72 13.15 -0.06
N LYS A 29 5.84 12.91 -0.77
CA LYS A 29 7.17 13.41 -0.37
C LYS A 29 7.19 14.93 -0.22
N SER A 30 6.64 15.65 -1.19
CA SER A 30 6.56 17.11 -1.16
C SER A 30 5.69 17.61 0.01
N LEU A 31 4.46 17.12 0.12
CA LEU A 31 3.47 17.60 1.11
C LEU A 31 3.87 17.29 2.56
N LEU A 32 4.47 16.12 2.80
CA LEU A 32 4.80 15.65 4.14
C LEU A 32 6.31 15.73 4.44
N GLY A 33 7.15 16.16 3.50
CA GLY A 33 8.60 16.19 3.69
C GLY A 33 9.20 14.79 3.87
N LEU A 34 8.68 13.79 3.16
CA LEU A 34 9.07 12.40 3.36
C LEU A 34 10.39 12.07 2.69
N THR A 35 11.15 11.21 3.36
CA THR A 35 12.23 10.43 2.74
C THR A 35 11.81 8.98 2.65
N ARG A 36 12.60 8.16 1.94
CA ARG A 36 12.33 6.73 1.84
C ARG A 36 12.42 6.09 3.23
N SER A 37 11.37 5.39 3.65
CA SER A 37 11.26 4.79 4.97
C SER A 37 12.18 3.57 5.13
N PRO A 38 13.16 3.59 6.06
CA PRO A 38 13.98 2.43 6.33
C PRO A 38 13.13 1.30 6.91
N ASP A 39 12.22 1.63 7.82
CA ASP A 39 11.31 0.70 8.49
C ASP A 39 9.86 1.23 8.38
N GLU A 40 9.11 1.35 9.48
CA GLU A 40 7.69 1.74 9.51
C GLU A 40 7.44 3.25 9.73
N GLN A 41 8.43 4.13 9.54
CA GLN A 41 8.30 5.58 9.78
C GLN A 41 7.26 6.24 8.85
N VAL A 42 7.24 5.81 7.59
CA VAL A 42 6.19 6.17 6.61
C VAL A 42 5.28 4.97 6.44
N VAL A 43 3.97 5.22 6.48
CA VAL A 43 2.95 4.21 6.21
C VAL A 43 2.11 4.65 5.01
N CYS A 44 1.77 3.71 4.15
CA CYS A 44 0.79 3.90 3.09
C CYS A 44 -0.39 2.94 3.28
N ILE A 45 -1.61 3.47 3.21
CA ILE A 45 -2.81 2.68 2.97
C ILE A 45 -3.25 2.93 1.53
N ALA A 46 -3.25 1.88 0.70
CA ALA A 46 -3.74 1.94 -0.67
C ALA A 46 -5.20 1.44 -0.73
N GLU A 47 -6.06 2.19 -1.43
CA GLU A 47 -7.46 1.81 -1.63
C GLU A 47 -7.69 0.99 -2.92
N ASN A 48 -6.59 0.52 -3.52
CA ASN A 48 -6.50 -0.33 -4.70
C ASN A 48 -5.28 -1.27 -4.57
N ASP A 49 -5.25 -2.29 -5.42
CA ASP A 49 -4.21 -3.29 -5.60
C ASP A 49 -3.57 -3.22 -7.00
N ALA A 50 -3.49 -2.00 -7.57
CA ALA A 50 -3.02 -1.77 -8.94
C ALA A 50 -1.51 -1.47 -9.01
N CYS A 51 -0.96 -1.39 -10.23
CA CYS A 51 0.46 -1.12 -10.53
C CYS A 51 1.08 0.05 -9.75
N GLY A 52 0.28 1.07 -9.40
CA GLY A 52 0.76 2.23 -8.65
C GLY A 52 1.27 1.89 -7.24
N VAL A 53 0.81 0.78 -6.66
CA VAL A 53 1.29 0.28 -5.36
C VAL A 53 2.79 -0.01 -5.43
N ASP A 54 3.30 -0.55 -6.54
CA ASP A 54 4.72 -0.88 -6.69
C ASP A 54 5.62 0.35 -6.67
N ALA A 55 5.20 1.44 -7.32
CA ALA A 55 5.93 2.70 -7.25
C ALA A 55 6.00 3.22 -5.80
N ILE A 56 4.94 3.05 -5.01
CA ILE A 56 4.95 3.42 -3.59
C ILE A 56 5.97 2.60 -2.79
N GLN A 57 6.07 1.29 -3.06
CA GLN A 57 7.08 0.43 -2.43
C GLN A 57 8.50 0.92 -2.72
N VAL A 58 8.80 1.22 -3.98
CA VAL A 58 10.12 1.67 -4.42
C VAL A 58 10.44 3.05 -3.85
N MET A 59 9.53 4.01 -4.01
CA MET A 59 9.75 5.43 -3.73
C MET A 59 9.77 5.76 -2.24
N LEU A 60 8.89 5.13 -1.46
CA LEU A 60 8.69 5.45 -0.05
C LEU A 60 9.17 4.34 0.88
N GLY A 61 9.55 3.17 0.36
CA GLY A 61 9.89 2.03 1.21
C GLY A 61 8.70 1.54 2.03
N CYS A 62 7.47 1.77 1.57
CA CYS A 62 6.27 1.20 2.16
C CYS A 62 6.04 -0.18 1.55
N SER A 63 6.32 -1.26 2.27
CA SER A 63 6.18 -2.63 1.74
C SER A 63 5.28 -3.48 2.62
N VAL A 64 4.63 -4.47 2.00
CA VAL A 64 3.75 -5.41 2.70
C VAL A 64 4.52 -6.16 3.78
N GLY A 65 5.74 -6.62 3.47
CA GLY A 65 6.58 -7.38 4.40
C GLY A 65 7.00 -6.62 5.66
N LYS A 66 7.11 -5.28 5.60
CA LYS A 66 7.38 -4.44 6.77
C LYS A 66 6.11 -4.04 7.53
N GLY A 67 4.93 -4.37 7.01
CA GLY A 67 3.65 -3.98 7.61
C GLY A 67 3.33 -2.49 7.47
N ASN A 68 4.11 -1.72 6.70
CA ASN A 68 3.88 -0.29 6.48
C ASN A 68 3.26 0.04 5.11
N LEU A 69 2.85 -0.99 4.35
CA LEU A 69 1.91 -0.88 3.24
C LEU A 69 0.70 -1.76 3.52
N ILE A 70 -0.48 -1.14 3.58
CA ILE A 70 -1.74 -1.83 3.86
C ILE A 70 -2.64 -1.67 2.65
N LEU A 71 -3.10 -2.79 2.10
CA LEU A 71 -4.13 -2.79 1.07
C LEU A 71 -5.50 -2.84 1.73
N ARG A 72 -6.29 -1.78 1.54
CA ARG A 72 -7.72 -1.75 1.88
C ARG A 72 -8.49 -1.49 0.61
N VAL A 73 -8.57 -2.50 -0.24
CA VAL A 73 -9.12 -2.36 -1.60
C VAL A 73 -10.59 -1.95 -1.52
N MET A 74 -10.89 -0.75 -2.04
CA MET A 74 -12.24 -0.18 -2.12
C MET A 74 -12.61 0.19 -3.56
N GLY A 75 -11.79 -0.22 -4.54
CA GLY A 75 -11.95 0.17 -5.95
C GLY A 75 -11.64 1.64 -6.23
N LYS A 76 -10.91 2.33 -5.34
CA LYS A 76 -10.60 3.77 -5.47
C LYS A 76 -9.13 3.97 -5.84
N GLN A 77 -8.88 4.85 -6.81
CA GLN A 77 -7.54 5.34 -7.12
C GLN A 77 -7.12 6.38 -6.07
N ALA A 78 -6.87 5.90 -4.85
CA ALA A 78 -6.52 6.73 -3.70
C ALA A 78 -5.47 6.07 -2.82
N PHE A 79 -4.64 6.91 -2.21
CA PHE A 79 -3.55 6.52 -1.31
C PHE A 79 -3.54 7.46 -0.11
N SER A 80 -3.47 6.90 1.09
CA SER A 80 -3.28 7.68 2.33
C SER A 80 -1.88 7.45 2.86
N PHE A 81 -1.12 8.53 3.05
CA PHE A 81 0.24 8.51 3.55
C PHE A 81 0.29 9.11 4.95
N TYR A 82 1.09 8.49 5.82
CA TYR A 82 1.25 8.88 7.22
C TYR A 82 2.73 8.96 7.54
N GLU A 83 3.14 10.03 8.22
CA GLU A 83 4.47 10.18 8.80
C GLU A 83 4.34 10.06 10.32
N ARG A 84 4.89 8.99 10.89
CA ARG A 84 4.60 8.61 12.28
C ARG A 84 5.16 9.59 13.31
N ALA A 85 6.30 10.24 13.07
CA ALA A 85 6.95 11.05 14.09
C ALA A 85 6.22 12.37 14.36
N SER A 86 5.77 13.04 13.30
CA SER A 86 4.97 14.27 13.39
C SER A 86 3.46 14.02 13.49
N GLY A 87 3.00 12.80 13.18
CA GLY A 87 1.57 12.47 13.12
C GLY A 87 0.86 13.09 11.90
N ARG A 88 1.58 13.75 11.00
CA ARG A 88 1.00 14.33 9.79
C ARG A 88 0.59 13.24 8.81
N SER A 89 -0.48 13.49 8.08
CA SER A 89 -1.02 12.55 7.11
C SER A 89 -1.71 13.29 5.98
N VAL A 90 -1.83 12.61 4.83
CA VAL A 90 -2.54 13.12 3.66
C VAL A 90 -3.16 11.98 2.88
N ARG A 91 -4.33 12.21 2.32
CA ARG A 91 -4.97 11.31 1.37
C ARG A 91 -5.00 11.95 -0.01
N LEU A 92 -4.40 11.28 -0.98
CA LEU A 92 -4.38 11.68 -2.38
C LEU A 92 -5.41 10.86 -3.14
N VAL A 93 -6.28 11.54 -3.89
CA VAL A 93 -7.28 10.91 -4.75
C VAL A 93 -7.02 11.32 -6.18
N LEU A 94 -6.83 10.36 -7.07
CA LEU A 94 -6.63 10.64 -8.49
C LEU A 94 -7.88 11.32 -9.05
N ARG A 95 -7.69 12.46 -9.71
CA ARG A 95 -8.74 13.15 -10.45
C ARG A 95 -9.12 12.34 -11.68
N ARG A 96 -10.36 12.51 -12.12
CA ARG A 96 -10.82 11.87 -13.35
C ARG A 96 -10.04 12.40 -14.54
N ALA A 97 -9.29 11.52 -15.21
CA ALA A 97 -8.64 11.85 -16.48
C ALA A 97 -9.70 12.09 -17.58
N PRO A 98 -9.35 12.84 -18.64
CA PRO A 98 -10.24 13.04 -19.78
C PRO A 98 -10.72 11.72 -20.39
N GLU A 99 -11.99 11.70 -20.83
CA GLU A 99 -12.58 10.52 -21.46
C GLU A 99 -12.03 10.30 -22.88
N GLY A 100 -12.08 9.06 -23.35
CA GLY A 100 -11.75 8.71 -24.74
C GLY A 100 -10.26 8.51 -25.05
N MET A 101 -9.37 8.63 -24.05
CA MET A 101 -7.94 8.35 -24.22
C MET A 101 -7.67 6.84 -24.41
N THR A 102 -6.77 6.53 -25.33
CA THR A 102 -6.08 5.24 -25.44
C THR A 102 -5.15 5.01 -24.23
N LYS A 103 -4.64 3.79 -24.07
CA LYS A 103 -3.71 3.46 -22.98
C LYS A 103 -2.42 4.27 -23.08
N GLU A 104 -1.94 4.50 -24.30
CA GLU A 104 -0.71 5.23 -24.60
C GLU A 104 -0.89 6.73 -24.35
N GLU A 105 -2.05 7.30 -24.70
CA GLU A 105 -2.39 8.69 -24.37
C GLU A 105 -2.55 8.89 -22.87
N ALA A 106 -3.21 7.97 -22.17
CA ALA A 106 -3.34 8.03 -20.72
C ALA A 106 -1.97 7.94 -20.01
N PHE A 107 -1.08 7.05 -20.47
CA PHE A 107 0.28 6.96 -19.95
C PHE A 107 1.04 8.28 -20.11
N ARG A 108 0.95 8.90 -21.30
CA ARG A 108 1.58 10.19 -21.58
C ARG A 108 0.99 11.31 -20.73
N TYR A 109 -0.34 11.36 -20.62
CA TYR A 109 -1.06 12.32 -19.79
C TYR A 109 -0.52 12.32 -18.35
N TYR A 110 -0.40 11.16 -17.70
CA TYR A 110 0.11 11.10 -16.33
C TYR A 110 1.61 11.46 -16.19
N GLN A 111 2.41 11.29 -17.25
CA GLN A 111 3.84 11.64 -17.25
C GLN A 111 4.07 13.14 -17.45
N GLU A 112 3.22 13.79 -18.23
CA GLU A 112 3.39 15.21 -18.63
C GLU A 112 2.79 16.19 -17.61
N HIS A 113 2.01 15.72 -16.64
CA HIS A 113 1.40 16.57 -15.60
C HIS A 113 2.15 16.47 -14.28
N GLU A 114 2.16 17.57 -13.53
CA GLU A 114 2.66 17.57 -12.16
C GLU A 114 1.62 16.98 -11.19
N PRO A 115 2.05 16.44 -10.04
CA PRO A 115 1.14 15.75 -9.13
C PRO A 115 -0.02 16.60 -8.60
N GLU A 116 0.18 17.91 -8.41
CA GLU A 116 -0.86 18.85 -7.96
C GLU A 116 -2.03 18.96 -8.97
N GLU A 117 -1.76 18.69 -10.24
CA GLU A 117 -2.76 18.68 -11.32
C GLU A 117 -3.55 17.38 -11.34
N LEU A 118 -2.92 16.27 -10.91
CA LEU A 118 -3.48 14.92 -10.97
C LEU A 118 -4.26 14.52 -9.73
N PHE A 119 -3.98 15.10 -8.56
CA PHE A 119 -4.53 14.63 -7.29
C PHE A 119 -5.30 15.70 -6.52
N ASP A 120 -6.47 15.29 -5.99
CA ASP A 120 -7.11 16.01 -4.89
C ASP A 120 -6.45 15.65 -3.57
N VAL A 121 -6.10 16.67 -2.79
CA VAL A 121 -5.54 16.54 -1.44
C VAL A 121 -6.68 16.56 -0.43
N LYS A 122 -6.80 15.50 0.37
CA LYS A 122 -7.83 15.34 1.40
C LYS A 122 -7.21 14.91 2.74
N PRO A 123 -7.90 15.13 3.87
CA PRO A 123 -7.51 14.51 5.14
C PRO A 123 -7.50 12.98 5.02
N ALA A 124 -6.53 12.33 5.68
CA ALA A 124 -6.57 10.89 5.83
C ALA A 124 -7.79 10.46 6.65
N VAL A 125 -8.54 9.50 6.14
CA VAL A 125 -9.82 9.07 6.74
C VAL A 125 -9.58 8.00 7.82
N LEU A 126 -8.57 7.16 7.63
CA LEU A 126 -8.27 6.06 8.52
C LEU A 126 -7.18 6.47 9.52
N PRO A 127 -7.22 5.98 10.76
CA PRO A 127 -6.11 6.15 11.68
C PRO A 127 -4.87 5.44 11.13
N VAL A 128 -3.69 5.93 11.49
CA VAL A 128 -2.43 5.24 11.18
C VAL A 128 -2.48 3.84 11.80
N PRO A 129 -2.20 2.77 11.03
CA PRO A 129 -2.16 1.42 11.55
C PRO A 129 -1.15 1.26 12.69
N GLU A 130 -1.42 0.33 13.59
CA GLU A 130 -0.42 -0.07 14.59
C GLU A 130 0.86 -0.58 13.93
N ARG A 131 1.97 -0.58 14.68
CA ARG A 131 3.22 -1.15 14.19
C ARG A 131 3.10 -2.66 14.02
N ALA A 132 3.91 -3.23 13.12
CA ALA A 132 4.02 -4.67 12.99
C ALA A 132 4.45 -5.29 14.34
N ARG A 133 3.82 -6.41 14.70
CA ARG A 133 4.09 -7.13 15.95
C ARG A 133 4.66 -8.50 15.65
N ILE A 134 5.69 -8.89 16.41
CA ILE A 134 6.21 -10.26 16.38
C ILE A 134 5.36 -11.09 17.32
N TYR A 135 4.63 -12.05 16.77
CA TYR A 135 3.80 -12.98 17.53
C TYR A 135 4.59 -14.22 17.91
N ARG A 136 4.19 -14.86 19.01
CA ARG A 136 4.72 -16.17 19.37
C ARG A 136 4.30 -17.21 18.32
N THR A 137 5.19 -18.15 18.03
CA THR A 137 4.89 -19.30 17.17
C THR A 137 4.26 -20.40 18.03
N LEU A 138 3.10 -20.88 17.62
CA LEU A 138 2.38 -22.02 18.19
C LEU A 138 2.31 -23.15 17.16
N THR A 139 1.95 -24.34 17.59
CA THR A 139 1.70 -25.48 16.69
C THR A 139 0.19 -25.72 16.60
N CYS A 140 -0.34 -25.81 15.38
CA CYS A 140 -1.73 -26.18 15.15
C CYS A 140 -1.96 -27.66 15.51
N GLU A 141 -2.91 -27.94 16.40
CA GLU A 141 -3.25 -29.31 16.80
C GLU A 141 -4.07 -30.09 15.76
N GLY A 142 -4.48 -29.44 14.67
CA GLY A 142 -5.19 -30.06 13.55
C GLY A 142 -4.25 -30.58 12.45
N CYS A 143 -3.27 -29.77 12.02
CA CYS A 143 -2.36 -30.10 10.92
C CYS A 143 -0.89 -30.28 11.33
N GLY A 144 -0.50 -29.86 12.54
CA GLY A 144 0.89 -29.92 13.01
C GLY A 144 1.80 -28.77 12.52
N GLU A 145 1.29 -27.85 11.71
CA GLU A 145 2.06 -26.72 11.19
C GLU A 145 2.27 -25.61 12.23
N SER A 146 3.36 -24.87 12.09
CA SER A 146 3.61 -23.65 12.88
C SER A 146 2.69 -22.52 12.46
N VAL A 147 2.10 -21.82 13.42
CA VAL A 147 1.17 -20.71 13.21
C VAL A 147 1.42 -19.61 14.23
N GLY A 148 1.38 -18.34 13.80
CA GLY A 148 1.52 -17.21 14.72
C GLY A 148 0.30 -17.07 15.63
N GLU A 149 0.53 -16.69 16.88
CA GLU A 149 -0.50 -16.55 17.92
C GLU A 149 -1.71 -15.68 17.51
N ALA A 150 -1.52 -14.66 16.68
CA ALA A 150 -2.63 -13.83 16.21
C ALA A 150 -3.63 -14.57 15.29
N TRP A 151 -3.22 -15.70 14.70
CA TRP A 151 -3.99 -16.44 13.69
C TRP A 151 -4.46 -17.82 14.18
N VAL A 152 -4.48 -18.07 15.48
CA VAL A 152 -5.08 -19.28 16.06
C VAL A 152 -6.51 -19.06 16.52
N ARG A 153 -7.28 -20.15 16.62
CA ARG A 153 -8.60 -20.21 17.24
C ARG A 153 -8.60 -21.36 18.25
N LEU A 154 -9.13 -21.08 19.45
CA LEU A 154 -9.42 -22.12 20.42
C LEU A 154 -10.79 -22.73 20.09
N ARG A 155 -10.82 -24.01 19.73
CA ARG A 155 -12.05 -24.77 19.44
C ARG A 155 -11.96 -26.12 20.12
N ASP A 156 -12.97 -26.45 20.93
CA ASP A 156 -13.05 -27.71 21.67
C ASP A 156 -11.77 -28.02 22.49
N GLY A 157 -11.19 -26.97 23.09
CA GLY A 157 -9.95 -27.05 23.86
C GLY A 157 -8.67 -27.16 23.04
N LYS A 158 -8.76 -27.20 21.71
CA LYS A 158 -7.61 -27.29 20.80
C LYS A 158 -7.23 -25.94 20.19
N CYS A 159 -5.93 -25.69 20.09
CA CYS A 159 -5.34 -24.58 19.37
C CYS A 159 -5.24 -24.91 17.88
N LEU A 160 -6.08 -24.29 17.05
CA LEU A 160 -6.16 -24.58 15.61
C LEU A 160 -5.79 -23.34 14.78
N CYS A 161 -5.09 -23.54 13.66
CA CYS A 161 -4.93 -22.49 12.65
C CYS A 161 -6.29 -22.14 12.01
N LEU A 162 -6.38 -20.98 11.35
CA LEU A 162 -7.64 -20.52 10.74
C LEU A 162 -8.28 -21.52 9.78
N ALA A 163 -7.46 -22.26 9.01
CA ALA A 163 -7.92 -23.28 8.08
C ALA A 163 -8.53 -24.49 8.82
N CYS A 164 -7.81 -25.08 9.79
CA CYS A 164 -8.32 -26.19 10.60
C CYS A 164 -9.53 -25.80 11.47
N ALA A 165 -9.64 -24.51 11.84
CA ALA A 165 -10.77 -23.99 12.60
C ALA A 165 -12.03 -23.75 11.75
N GLY A 166 -11.97 -23.95 10.42
CA GLY A 166 -13.08 -23.68 9.50
C GLY A 166 -13.37 -22.19 9.31
N SER A 167 -12.47 -21.32 9.77
CA SER A 167 -12.54 -19.87 9.57
C SER A 167 -11.80 -19.48 8.29
N GLY A 168 -12.28 -19.96 7.14
CA GLY A 168 -11.96 -19.34 5.86
C GLY A 168 -12.61 -17.96 5.86
N SER A 169 -11.82 -16.90 5.75
CA SER A 169 -12.32 -15.54 5.62
C SER A 169 -13.24 -15.43 4.41
N GLU A 170 -14.51 -15.13 4.62
CA GLU A 170 -15.33 -14.46 3.61
C GLU A 170 -14.57 -13.19 3.21
N SER A 171 -14.14 -13.15 1.95
CA SER A 171 -13.49 -12.00 1.31
C SER A 171 -14.52 -10.95 0.91
#